data_AF-A0A1X7STM7-F1
#
_entry.id   AF-A0A1X7STM7-F1
#
_cell.length_a   1.000
_cell.length_b   1.000
_cell.length_c   1.000
_cell.angle_alpha   90.00
_cell.angle_beta   90.00
_cell.angle_gamma   90.00
#
_symmetry.space_group_name_H-M   'P 1'
#
loop_
_entity.id
_entity.type
_entity.pdbx_description
1 polymer ?
#
loop_
_entity_poly.entity_id
_entity_poly.type
_entity_poly.pdbx_seq_one_letter_code
_entity_poly.pdbx_strand_id
1 'polypeptide(L)'
;MMKLEIKDLNDILSMLRNSKFDYVKWRDLGLELGLNLIRVNLIENDNPQDTEARLKRTLEIWLNRIDDVDKKGGATWKALVDALEKIGQKPVAEKIKDYID
;
A
#
# COMPACT_ATOMS: atom_id res chain seq x y z
N MET A 1 -6.22 -7.63 -15.28
CA MET A 1 -5.34 -7.03 -14.24
C MET A 1 -4.83 -8.15 -13.37
N MET A 2 -3.52 -8.20 -13.12
CA MET A 2 -2.92 -9.18 -12.21
C MET A 2 -3.41 -8.89 -10.79
N LYS A 3 -4.10 -9.87 -10.20
CA LYS A 3 -4.54 -9.80 -8.80
C LYS A 3 -3.35 -10.13 -7.92
N LEU A 4 -3.21 -9.36 -6.84
CA LEU A 4 -2.25 -9.59 -5.80
C LEU A 4 -2.90 -10.36 -4.66
N GLU A 5 -2.13 -11.27 -4.08
CA GLU A 5 -2.50 -12.10 -2.94
C GLU A 5 -1.51 -11.86 -1.80
N ILE A 6 -1.84 -12.37 -0.60
CA ILE A 6 -0.99 -12.20 0.59
C ILE A 6 0.44 -12.71 0.39
N LYS A 7 0.65 -13.70 -0.50
CA LYS A 7 1.98 -14.24 -0.83
C LYS A 7 2.89 -13.23 -1.53
N ASP A 8 2.31 -12.22 -2.19
CA ASP A 8 3.04 -11.19 -2.93
C ASP A 8 3.50 -10.04 -2.00
N LEU A 9 3.13 -10.07 -0.71
CA LEU A 9 3.44 -9.02 0.25
C LEU A 9 4.94 -8.68 0.31
N ASN A 10 5.80 -9.69 0.34
CA ASN A 10 7.24 -9.49 0.44
C ASN A 10 7.80 -8.83 -0.82
N ASP A 11 7.29 -9.19 -1.99
CA ASP A 11 7.71 -8.62 -3.27
C ASP A 11 7.29 -7.15 -3.35
N ILE A 12 6.07 -6.82 -2.93
CA ILE A 12 5.56 -5.44 -2.88
C ILE A 12 6.39 -4.60 -1.91
N LEU A 13 6.69 -5.11 -0.71
CA LEU A 13 7.53 -4.41 0.26
C LEU A 13 8.94 -4.15 -0.27
N SER A 14 9.56 -5.16 -0.89
CA SER A 14 10.86 -5.03 -1.53
C SER A 14 10.84 -3.95 -2.62
N MET A 15 9.80 -3.94 -3.45
CA MET A 15 9.63 -2.95 -4.50
C MET A 15 9.46 -1.52 -3.96
N LEU A 16 8.65 -1.32 -2.92
CA LEU A 16 8.48 -0.01 -2.28
C LEU A 16 9.80 0.48 -1.67
N ARG A 17 10.54 -0.43 -1.02
CA ARG A 17 11.87 -0.15 -0.46
C ARG A 17 12.88 0.26 -1.53
N ASN A 18 13.00 -0.53 -2.60
CA ASN A 18 13.91 -0.25 -3.73
C ASN A 18 13.54 1.04 -4.47
N SER A 19 12.25 1.36 -4.48
CA SER A 19 11.73 2.59 -5.08
C SER A 19 11.95 3.83 -4.23
N LYS A 20 12.43 3.69 -2.98
CA LYS A 20 12.61 4.74 -1.97
C LYS A 20 11.30 5.38 -1.51
N PHE A 21 10.28 4.56 -1.28
CA PHE A 21 9.03 5.00 -0.68
C PHE A 21 9.24 5.71 0.66
N ASP A 22 8.56 6.83 0.88
CA ASP A 22 8.55 7.51 2.18
C ASP A 22 7.57 6.79 3.12
N TYR A 23 8.11 6.05 4.08
CA TYR A 23 7.33 5.30 5.05
C TYR A 23 6.38 6.19 5.89
N VAL A 24 6.61 7.51 6.00
CA VAL A 24 5.70 8.43 6.68
C VAL A 24 4.34 8.49 5.97
N LYS A 25 4.30 8.20 4.66
CA LYS A 25 3.10 8.21 3.82
C LYS A 25 2.25 6.93 3.90
N TRP A 26 2.59 5.98 4.77
CA TRP A 26 1.84 4.73 4.95
C TRP A 26 0.33 4.97 5.23
N ARG A 27 0.02 6.01 6.02
CA ARG A 27 -1.35 6.39 6.40
C ARG A 27 -2.16 6.86 5.20
N ASP A 28 -1.59 7.80 4.44
CA ASP A 28 -2.20 8.33 3.21
C ASP A 28 -2.40 7.20 2.18
N LEU A 29 -1.39 6.32 2.04
CA LEU A 29 -1.45 5.17 1.16
C LEU A 29 -2.58 4.21 1.54
N GLY A 30 -2.71 3.86 2.83
CA GLY A 30 -3.75 2.96 3.31
C GLY A 30 -5.16 3.48 3.00
N LEU A 31 -5.40 4.78 3.19
CA LEU A 31 -6.68 5.41 2.88
C LEU A 31 -7.01 5.35 1.37
N GLU A 32 -6.03 5.63 0.51
CA GLU A 32 -6.24 5.54 -0.94
C GLU A 32 -6.46 4.12 -1.44
N LEU A 33 -5.84 3.13 -0.78
CA LEU A 33 -6.04 1.71 -1.05
C LEU A 33 -7.39 1.18 -0.54
N GLY A 34 -8.15 1.96 0.24
CA GLY A 34 -9.50 1.62 0.68
C GLY A 34 -9.61 1.13 2.12
N LEU A 35 -8.57 1.28 2.94
CA LEU A 35 -8.67 1.05 4.38
C LEU A 35 -9.47 2.19 5.02
N ASN A 36 -10.34 1.85 5.96
CA ASN A 36 -11.09 2.86 6.70
C ASN A 36 -10.22 3.55 7.77
N LEU A 37 -10.53 4.82 8.07
CA LEU A 37 -9.79 5.64 9.04
C LEU A 37 -9.66 4.96 10.41
N ILE A 38 -10.69 4.24 10.85
CA ILE A 38 -10.66 3.48 12.11
C ILE A 38 -9.54 2.44 12.10
N ARG A 39 -9.38 1.66 11.02
CA ARG A 39 -8.31 0.66 10.92
C ARG A 39 -6.94 1.30 10.87
N VAL A 40 -6.79 2.38 10.11
CA VAL A 40 -5.52 3.08 10.01
C VAL A 40 -5.09 3.62 11.38
N ASN A 41 -6.00 4.20 12.17
CA ASN A 41 -5.69 4.63 13.52
C ASN A 41 -5.34 3.47 14.48
N LEU A 42 -5.96 2.29 14.31
CA LEU A 42 -5.60 1.09 15.08
C LEU A 42 -4.15 0.65 14.79
N ILE A 43 -3.75 0.62 13.51
CA ILE A 43 -2.38 0.29 13.11
C ILE A 43 -1.37 1.27 13.71
N GLU A 44 -1.73 2.56 13.76
CA GLU A 44 -0.89 3.61 14.34
C GLU A 44 -0.64 3.39 15.83
N ASN A 45 -1.68 3.03 16.58
CA ASN A 45 -1.63 2.77 18.01
C ASN A 45 -0.87 1.49 18.35
N ASP A 46 -1.02 0.44 17.55
CA ASP A 46 -0.36 -0.86 17.79
C ASP A 46 1.17 -0.79 17.58
N ASN A 47 1.66 0.16 16.77
CA ASN A 47 3.06 0.22 16.37
C ASN A 47 3.61 1.67 16.47
N PRO A 48 3.78 2.25 17.67
CA PRO A 48 3.98 3.68 17.86
C PRO A 48 5.20 4.29 17.17
N GLN A 49 6.27 3.51 16.91
CA GLN A 49 7.55 4.02 16.40
C GLN A 49 8.04 3.36 15.10
N ASP A 50 7.33 2.35 14.59
CA ASP A 50 7.79 1.57 13.42
C ASP A 50 6.89 1.80 12.21
N THR A 51 7.30 2.73 11.34
CA THR A 51 6.57 3.06 10.10
C THR A 51 6.67 1.95 9.04
N GLU A 52 7.72 1.12 9.07
CA GLU A 52 7.85 -0.05 8.20
C GLU A 52 6.85 -1.14 8.61
N ALA A 53 6.71 -1.40 9.92
CA ALA A 53 5.70 -2.31 10.46
C ALA A 53 4.26 -1.83 10.15
N ARG A 54 4.00 -0.52 10.27
CA ARG A 54 2.70 0.08 9.91
C ARG A 54 2.37 -0.09 8.42
N LEU A 55 3.36 0.15 7.54
CA LEU A 55 3.21 -0.09 6.10
C LEU A 55 2.92 -1.56 5.81
N LYS A 56 3.70 -2.48 6.40
CA LYS A 56 3.48 -3.92 6.24
C LYS A 56 2.05 -4.31 6.64
N ARG A 57 1.58 -3.85 7.80
CA ARG A 57 0.21 -4.13 8.26
C ARG A 57 -0.86 -3.56 7.34
N THR A 58 -0.61 -2.37 6.80
CA THR A 58 -1.50 -1.72 5.82
C THR A 58 -1.64 -2.58 4.56
N LEU A 59 -0.51 -3.06 4.03
CA LEU A 59 -0.50 -3.93 2.85
C LEU A 59 -1.13 -5.30 3.12
N GLU A 60 -0.93 -5.88 4.31
CA GLU A 60 -1.62 -7.12 4.70
C GLU A 60 -3.15 -6.96 4.65
N ILE A 61 -3.69 -5.86 5.17
CA ILE A 61 -5.13 -5.59 5.18
C ILE A 61 -5.64 -5.35 3.75
N TRP A 62 -4.88 -4.61 2.94
CA TRP A 62 -5.19 -4.38 1.53
C TRP A 62 -5.20 -5.68 0.71
N LEU A 63 -4.19 -6.53 0.85
CA LEU A 63 -4.09 -7.81 0.15
C LEU A 63 -5.19 -8.81 0.56
N ASN A 64 -5.64 -8.73 1.82
CA ASN A 64 -6.81 -9.47 2.30
C ASN A 64 -8.15 -8.85 1.85
N ARG A 65 -8.14 -7.76 1.08
CA ARG A 65 -9.31 -7.09 0.52
C ARG A 65 -10.34 -6.69 1.58
N ILE A 66 -9.85 -6.30 2.74
CA ILE A 66 -10.68 -5.86 3.87
C ILE A 66 -11.13 -4.41 3.61
N ASP A 67 -12.28 -3.98 4.14
CA ASP A 67 -12.86 -2.64 3.93
C ASP A 67 -13.30 -2.39 2.49
N ASP A 68 -13.02 -1.18 1.99
CA ASP A 68 -13.48 -0.66 0.71
C ASP A 68 -12.42 -0.86 -0.37
N VAL A 69 -11.46 -1.76 -0.15
CA VAL A 69 -10.41 -2.13 -1.12
C VAL A 69 -11.02 -2.50 -2.46
N ASP A 70 -12.12 -3.26 -2.45
CA ASP A 70 -12.81 -3.67 -3.68
C ASP A 70 -13.49 -2.51 -4.40
N LYS A 71 -13.94 -1.48 -3.66
CA LYS A 71 -14.46 -0.24 -4.24
C LYS A 71 -13.36 0.65 -4.81
N LYS A 72 -12.11 0.46 -4.36
CA LYS A 72 -10.91 1.19 -4.81
C LYS A 72 -10.12 0.46 -5.90
N GLY A 73 -10.68 -0.57 -6.53
CA GLY A 73 -10.05 -1.31 -7.62
C GLY A 73 -9.40 -2.64 -7.20
N GLY A 74 -9.50 -3.00 -5.93
CA GLY A 74 -9.00 -4.25 -5.36
C GLY A 74 -7.49 -4.29 -5.17
N ALA A 75 -7.00 -5.43 -4.66
CA ALA A 75 -5.57 -5.71 -4.55
C ALA A 75 -4.95 -5.98 -5.93
N THR A 76 -4.50 -4.92 -6.61
CA THR A 76 -3.84 -5.00 -7.92
C THR A 76 -2.68 -4.01 -7.99
N TRP A 77 -1.69 -4.30 -8.83
CA TRP A 77 -0.57 -3.37 -9.08
C TRP A 77 -1.05 -2.01 -9.57
N LYS A 78 -2.08 -1.99 -10.42
CA LYS A 78 -2.67 -0.73 -10.91
C LYS A 78 -3.24 0.11 -9.76
N ALA A 79 -4.02 -0.49 -8.86
CA ALA A 79 -4.56 0.22 -7.70
C ALA A 79 -3.45 0.77 -6.80
N LEU A 80 -2.34 0.05 -6.65
CA LEU A 80 -1.17 0.54 -5.91
C LEU A 80 -0.51 1.74 -6.60
N VAL A 81 -0.27 1.67 -7.91
CA VAL A 81 0.29 2.77 -8.71
C VAL A 81 -0.61 4.01 -8.62
N ASP A 82 -1.92 3.84 -8.86
CA ASP A 82 -2.90 4.93 -8.79
C ASP A 82 -2.92 5.57 -7.38
N ALA A 83 -2.82 4.77 -6.31
CA ALA A 83 -2.74 5.28 -4.94
C ALA A 83 -1.45 6.05 -4.67
N LEU A 84 -0.30 5.54 -5.14
CA LEU A 84 1.00 6.21 -5.00
C LEU A 84 1.04 7.56 -5.73
N GLU A 85 0.48 7.64 -6.93
CA GLU A 85 0.38 8.89 -7.67
C GLU A 85 -0.43 9.95 -6.91
N LYS A 86 -1.57 9.55 -6.32
CA LYS A 86 -2.46 10.45 -5.57
C LYS A 86 -1.83 11.00 -4.30
N ILE A 87 -1.00 10.22 -3.60
CA ILE A 87 -0.32 10.68 -2.39
C ILE A 87 0.98 11.45 -2.69
N GLY A 88 1.28 11.71 -3.97
CA GLY A 88 2.45 12.45 -4.42
C GLY A 88 3.74 11.62 -4.57
N GLN A 89 3.66 10.29 -4.42
CA GLN A 89 4.78 9.36 -4.59
C GLN A 89 4.98 8.97 -6.06
N LYS A 90 4.92 9.96 -6.97
CA LYS A 90 5.04 9.72 -8.43
C LYS A 90 6.32 8.97 -8.82
N PRO A 91 7.52 9.30 -8.29
CA PRO A 91 8.73 8.56 -8.65
C PRO A 91 8.72 7.09 -8.22
N VAL A 92 7.96 6.75 -7.17
CA VAL A 92 7.76 5.35 -6.74
C VAL A 92 6.77 4.65 -7.65
N ALA A 93 5.68 5.34 -8.02
CA ALA A 93 4.67 4.85 -8.94
C ALA A 93 5.26 4.53 -10.31
N GLU A 94 6.09 5.41 -10.86
CA GLU A 94 6.78 5.22 -12.15
C GLU A 94 7.67 3.97 -12.14
N LYS A 95 8.49 3.78 -11.11
CA LYS A 95 9.34 2.58 -10.99
C LYS A 95 8.56 1.27 -10.90
N ILE A 96 7.43 1.29 -10.19
CA ILE A 96 6.56 0.11 -10.11
C ILE A 96 5.87 -0.13 -11.45
N LYS A 97 5.47 0.94 -12.15
CA LYS A 97 4.89 0.85 -13.49
C LYS A 97 5.86 0.21 -14.48
N ASP A 98 7.12 0.66 -14.48
CA ASP A 98 8.18 0.09 -15.32
C ASP A 98 8.48 -1.39 -15.00
N TYR A 99 8.13 -1.86 -13.80
CA TYR A 99 8.30 -3.26 -13.39
C TYR A 99 7.15 -4.17 -13.86
N ILE A 100 5.95 -3.63 -14.04
CA ILE A 100 4.74 -4.40 -14.37
C ILE A 100 4.34 -4.33 -15.85
N ASP A 101 4.95 -3.43 -16.63
CA ASP A 101 4.83 -3.32 -18.09
C ASP A 101 5.69 -4.38 -18.80
#